data_AF-D3MPF1-F1
#
_entry.id   AF-D3MPF1-F1
#
_cell.length_a   1.000
_cell.length_b   1.000
_cell.length_c   1.000
_cell.angle_alpha   90.00
_cell.angle_beta   90.00
_cell.angle_gamma   90.00
#
_symmetry.space_group_name_H-M   'P 1'
#
loop_
_entity.id
_entity.type
_entity.pdbx_description
1 polymer ?
#
loop_
_entity_poly.entity_id
_entity_poly.type
_entity_poly.pdbx_seq_one_letter_code
_entity_poly.pdbx_strand_id
1 'polypeptide(L)'
;MFERIKKILIVLLWFVQFALCLAIKYLEKLSRVKAGVNHHLYFKKEEYMQMFFTDEKIRIMFICALVLLAIALLLMMVAKNKKNIWMGLGTINQCLWSSVFIYDLIAKSALESIVYPYAMFVLSINIVIAVVMILLGASLQTKVKIQENINNK
;
A
#
# COMPACT_ATOMS: atom_id res chain seq x y z
N MET A 1 -26.71 -6.72 6.04
CA MET A 1 -25.74 -6.45 7.12
C MET A 1 -24.28 -6.63 6.67
N PHE A 2 -23.92 -7.79 6.10
CA PHE A 2 -22.53 -8.13 5.72
C PHE A 2 -21.85 -7.13 4.75
N GLU A 3 -22.60 -6.52 3.83
CA GLU A 3 -22.04 -5.54 2.89
C GLU A 3 -21.64 -4.21 3.55
N ARG A 4 -22.44 -3.76 4.53
CA ARG A 4 -22.13 -2.54 5.29
C ARG A 4 -20.84 -2.74 6.09
N ILE A 5 -20.66 -3.92 6.69
CA ILE A 5 -19.44 -4.28 7.42
C ILE A 5 -18.21 -4.22 6.51
N LYS A 6 -18.28 -4.78 5.30
CA LYS A 6 -17.16 -4.72 4.33
C LYS A 6 -16.81 -3.29 3.92
N LYS A 7 -17.81 -2.44 3.68
CA LYS A 7 -17.59 -1.02 3.37
C LYS A 7 -16.92 -0.28 4.54
N ILE A 8 -17.40 -0.51 5.76
CA ILE A 8 -16.78 0.03 6.98
C ILE A 8 -15.33 -0.45 7.12
N LEU A 9 -15.07 -1.73 6.85
CA LEU A 9 -13.72 -2.29 6.90
C LEU A 9 -12.79 -1.64 5.87
N ILE A 10 -13.26 -1.41 4.63
CA ILE A 10 -12.48 -0.70 3.60
C ILE A 10 -12.12 0.72 4.08
N VAL A 11 -13.08 1.43 4.70
CA VAL A 11 -12.83 2.78 5.25
C VAL A 11 -11.84 2.72 6.42
N LEU A 12 -11.96 1.73 7.31
CA LEU A 12 -11.02 1.53 8.42
C LEU A 12 -9.59 1.27 7.90
N LEU A 13 -9.46 0.46 6.84
CA LEU A 13 -8.17 0.17 6.21
C LEU A 13 -7.51 1.43 5.63
N TRP A 14 -8.28 2.36 5.04
CA TRP A 14 -7.78 3.68 4.65
C TRP A 14 -7.22 4.46 5.85
N PHE A 15 -7.94 4.47 6.97
CA PHE A 15 -7.46 5.13 8.20
C PHE A 15 -6.16 4.49 8.70
N VAL A 16 -6.04 3.16 8.65
CA VAL A 16 -4.81 2.45 9.04
C VAL A 16 -3.64 2.87 8.14
N GLN A 17 -3.81 2.88 6.81
CA GLN A 17 -2.75 3.31 5.89
C GLN A 17 -2.28 4.75 6.19
N PHE A 18 -3.23 5.66 6.44
CA PHE A 18 -2.93 7.04 6.79
C PHE A 18 -2.19 7.14 8.13
N ALA A 19 -2.64 6.41 9.14
CA ALA A 19 -2.01 6.37 10.46
C ALA A 19 -0.57 5.85 10.40
N LEU A 20 -0.29 4.85 9.57
CA LEU A 20 1.06 4.34 9.35
C LEU A 20 1.98 5.40 8.73
N CYS A 21 1.49 6.16 7.75
CA CYS A 21 2.26 7.26 7.17
C CYS A 21 2.54 8.37 8.19
N LEU A 22 1.57 8.71 9.03
CA LEU A 22 1.77 9.66 10.13
C LEU A 22 2.79 9.14 11.15
N ALA A 23 2.78 7.85 11.45
CA ALA A 23 3.74 7.23 12.36
C ALA A 23 5.18 7.38 11.84
N ILE A 24 5.42 7.19 10.54
CA ILE A 24 6.74 7.41 9.92
C ILE A 24 7.15 8.88 10.00
N LYS A 25 6.26 9.83 9.70
CA LYS A 25 6.56 11.26 9.85
C LYS A 25 6.88 11.64 11.30
N TYR A 26 6.16 11.05 12.25
CA TYR A 26 6.41 11.27 13.67
C TYR A 26 7.75 10.65 14.11
N LEU A 27 8.09 9.47 13.61
CA LEU A 27 9.38 8.82 13.84
C LEU A 27 10.54 9.67 13.30
N GLU A 28 10.39 10.23 12.10
CA GLU A 28 11.37 11.15 11.51
C GLU A 28 11.52 12.44 12.35
N LYS A 29 10.42 12.99 12.85
CA LYS A 29 10.48 14.13 13.77
C LYS A 29 11.24 13.77 15.05
N LEU A 30 10.96 12.59 15.62
CA LEU A 30 11.62 12.10 16.83
C LEU A 30 13.12 11.87 16.61
N SER A 31 13.53 11.39 15.44
CA SER A 31 14.96 11.16 15.13
C SER A 31 15.74 12.47 15.12
N ARG A 32 15.12 13.59 14.73
CA ARG A 32 15.76 14.92 14.74
C ARG A 32 15.85 15.53 16.14
N VAL A 33 14.94 15.18 17.05
CA VAL A 33 14.84 15.78 18.39
C VAL A 33 15.55 14.94 19.46
N LYS A 34 15.54 13.61 19.32
CA LYS A 34 16.07 12.67 20.33
C LYS A 34 17.30 11.94 19.81
N ALA A 35 18.48 12.28 20.35
CA ALA A 35 19.76 11.68 19.96
C ALA A 35 19.78 10.15 20.06
N GLY A 36 19.16 9.56 21.09
CA GLY A 36 19.08 8.09 21.24
C GLY A 36 18.24 7.42 20.14
N VAL A 37 17.15 8.07 19.69
CA VAL A 37 16.33 7.57 18.57
C VAL A 37 17.12 7.68 17.27
N ASN A 38 17.82 8.80 17.07
CA ASN A 38 18.68 8.99 15.91
C ASN A 38 19.73 7.88 15.78
N HIS A 39 20.50 7.63 16.84
CA HIS A 39 21.56 6.63 16.83
C HIS A 39 21.01 5.21 16.59
N HIS A 40 19.87 4.88 17.21
CA HIS A 40 19.22 3.59 16.97
C HIS A 40 18.78 3.42 15.51
N LEU A 41 18.13 4.44 14.95
CA LEU A 41 17.67 4.41 13.55
C LEU A 41 18.83 4.41 12.57
N TYR A 42 19.92 5.10 12.87
CA TYR A 42 21.14 5.10 12.06
C TYR A 42 21.72 3.69 11.97
N PHE A 43 21.95 3.05 13.11
CA PHE A 43 22.46 1.68 13.18
C PHE A 43 21.54 0.70 12.44
N LYS A 44 20.23 0.79 12.69
CA LYS A 44 19.24 -0.06 12.02
C LYS A 44 19.18 0.20 10.51
N LYS A 45 19.37 1.45 10.08
CA LYS A 45 19.46 1.77 8.65
C LYS A 45 20.64 1.06 8.00
N GLU A 46 21.84 1.17 8.56
CA GLU A 46 23.00 0.48 8.01
C GLU A 46 22.79 -1.04 7.94
N GLU A 47 22.27 -1.64 9.01
CA GLU A 47 21.95 -3.06 9.07
C GLU A 47 20.96 -3.48 7.97
N TYR A 48 19.84 -2.76 7.83
CA TYR A 48 18.84 -3.07 6.81
C TYR A 48 19.33 -2.80 5.39
N MET A 49 20.15 -1.77 5.18
CA MET A 49 20.73 -1.49 3.86
C MET A 49 21.63 -2.62 3.39
N GLN A 50 22.44 -3.19 4.29
CA GLN A 50 23.30 -4.33 3.96
C GLN A 50 22.52 -5.63 3.77
N MET A 51 21.44 -5.85 4.54
CA MET A 51 20.70 -7.11 4.51
C MET A 51 19.58 -7.15 3.47
N PHE A 52 18.80 -6.08 3.32
CA PHE A 52 17.55 -6.10 2.54
C PHE A 52 17.54 -5.16 1.34
N PHE A 53 18.29 -4.04 1.40
CA PHE A 53 18.34 -3.05 0.32
C PHE A 53 19.68 -3.06 -0.41
N THR A 54 20.17 -4.26 -0.76
CA THR A 54 21.29 -4.41 -1.69
C THR A 54 20.83 -4.12 -3.12
N ASP A 55 21.73 -3.72 -4.01
CA ASP A 55 21.40 -3.36 -5.40
C ASP A 55 20.60 -4.46 -6.13
N GLU A 56 20.98 -5.73 -5.93
CA GLU A 56 20.26 -6.87 -6.50
C GLU A 56 18.83 -6.99 -5.94
N LYS A 57 18.66 -6.85 -4.62
CA LYS A 57 17.34 -6.94 -3.97
C LYS A 57 16.46 -5.74 -4.31
N ILE A 58 17.02 -4.53 -4.38
CA ILE A 58 16.31 -3.32 -4.84
C ILE A 58 15.81 -3.53 -6.27
N ARG A 59 16.63 -4.08 -7.17
CA ARG A 59 16.21 -4.38 -8.54
C ARG A 59 15.05 -5.38 -8.58
N ILE A 60 15.10 -6.43 -7.77
CA ILE A 60 14.00 -7.39 -7.64
C ILE A 60 12.74 -6.71 -7.12
N MET A 61 12.84 -5.94 -6.03
CA MET A 61 11.70 -5.18 -5.46
C MET A 61 11.08 -4.24 -6.48
N PHE A 62 11.90 -3.54 -7.26
CA PHE A 62 11.46 -2.64 -8.32
C PHE A 62 10.67 -3.38 -9.41
N ILE A 63 11.18 -4.50 -9.90
CA ILE A 63 10.49 -5.33 -10.89
C ILE A 63 9.16 -5.84 -10.32
N CYS A 64 9.15 -6.35 -9.08
CA CYS A 64 7.93 -6.80 -8.41
C CYS A 64 6.90 -5.67 -8.30
N ALA A 65 7.32 -4.46 -7.92
CA ALA A 65 6.44 -3.31 -7.78
C ALA A 65 5.87 -2.86 -9.15
N LEU A 66 6.66 -2.89 -10.22
CA LEU A 66 6.19 -2.63 -11.59
C LEU A 66 5.14 -3.64 -12.04
N VAL A 67 5.37 -4.93 -11.77
CA VAL A 67 4.39 -6.00 -12.08
C VAL A 67 3.08 -5.76 -11.32
N LEU A 68 3.16 -5.43 -10.02
CA LEU A 68 1.98 -5.11 -9.22
C LEU A 68 1.22 -3.88 -9.76
N LEU A 69 1.95 -2.85 -10.21
CA LEU A 69 1.35 -1.66 -10.82
C LEU A 69 0.64 -2.02 -12.14
N ALA A 70 1.27 -2.81 -13.00
CA ALA A 70 0.66 -3.27 -14.25
C ALA A 70 -0.63 -4.08 -13.99
N ILE A 71 -0.60 -4.99 -13.00
CA ILE A 71 -1.79 -5.74 -12.58
C ILE A 71 -2.90 -4.79 -12.08
N ALA A 72 -2.55 -3.79 -11.27
CA ALA A 72 -3.52 -2.82 -10.76
C ALA A 72 -4.20 -2.03 -11.90
N LEU A 73 -3.46 -1.64 -12.93
CA LEU A 73 -3.99 -0.97 -14.12
C LEU A 73 -4.96 -1.87 -14.90
N LEU A 74 -4.63 -3.15 -15.08
CA LEU A 74 -5.54 -4.13 -15.71
C LEU A 74 -6.82 -4.30 -14.88
N LEU A 75 -6.69 -4.40 -13.55
CA LEU A 75 -7.85 -4.51 -12.65
C LEU A 75 -8.71 -3.25 -12.67
N MET A 76 -8.14 -2.07 -12.92
CA MET A 76 -8.89 -0.82 -13.09
C MET A 76 -9.82 -0.88 -14.31
N MET A 77 -9.36 -1.46 -15.42
CA MET A 77 -10.21 -1.69 -16.60
C MET A 77 -11.36 -2.66 -16.28
N VAL A 78 -11.07 -3.73 -15.54
CA VAL A 78 -12.11 -4.68 -15.08
C VAL A 78 -13.12 -3.98 -14.17
N ALA A 79 -12.67 -3.16 -13.22
CA ALA A 79 -13.53 -2.44 -12.30
C ALA A 79 -14.46 -1.46 -13.05
N LYS A 80 -13.93 -0.76 -14.06
CA LYS A 80 -14.69 0.15 -14.94
C LYS A 80 -15.76 -0.61 -15.73
N ASN A 81 -15.40 -1.71 -16.38
CA ASN A 81 -16.34 -2.52 -17.16
C ASN A 81 -17.45 -3.10 -16.27
N LYS A 82 -17.10 -3.49 -15.05
CA LYS A 82 -18.06 -3.98 -14.07
C LYS A 82 -18.82 -2.85 -13.37
N LYS A 83 -18.51 -1.56 -13.54
CA LYS A 83 -19.09 -0.44 -12.77
C LYS A 83 -18.96 -0.62 -11.25
N ASN A 84 -17.87 -1.25 -10.79
CA ASN A 84 -17.63 -1.50 -9.36
C ASN A 84 -16.75 -0.42 -8.75
N ILE A 85 -17.41 0.57 -8.13
CA ILE A 85 -16.73 1.72 -7.52
C ILE A 85 -15.77 1.28 -6.41
N TRP A 86 -16.16 0.32 -5.55
CA TRP A 86 -15.33 -0.11 -4.42
C TRP A 86 -14.06 -0.83 -4.87
N MET A 87 -14.17 -1.70 -5.89
CA MET A 87 -12.99 -2.30 -6.52
C MET A 87 -12.13 -1.23 -7.19
N GLY A 88 -12.75 -0.26 -7.88
CA GLY A 88 -12.06 0.85 -8.53
C GLY A 88 -11.23 1.70 -7.56
N LEU A 89 -11.81 2.07 -6.41
CA LEU A 89 -11.10 2.81 -5.36
C LEU A 89 -9.93 2.00 -4.79
N GLY A 90 -10.10 0.70 -4.59
CA GLY A 90 -9.00 -0.20 -4.19
C GLY A 90 -7.88 -0.22 -5.24
N THR A 91 -8.21 -0.29 -6.53
CA THR A 91 -7.21 -0.29 -7.60
C THR A 91 -6.46 1.04 -7.72
N ILE A 92 -7.14 2.17 -7.55
CA ILE A 92 -6.50 3.50 -7.53
C ILE A 92 -5.54 3.58 -6.35
N ASN A 93 -5.96 3.11 -5.18
CA ASN A 93 -5.12 3.08 -3.98
C ASN A 93 -3.87 2.20 -4.19
N GLN A 94 -4.04 1.04 -4.82
CA GLN A 94 -2.93 0.15 -5.18
C GLN A 94 -1.95 0.85 -6.14
N CYS A 95 -2.45 1.51 -7.18
CA CYS A 95 -1.61 2.27 -8.09
C CYS A 95 -0.81 3.35 -7.35
N LEU A 96 -1.47 4.10 -6.47
CA LEU A 96 -0.84 5.15 -5.67
C LEU A 96 0.32 4.58 -4.84
N TRP A 97 0.08 3.53 -4.04
CA TRP A 97 1.13 2.96 -3.18
C TRP A 97 2.25 2.28 -3.96
N SER A 98 1.93 1.57 -5.03
CA SER A 98 2.94 1.01 -5.94
C SER A 98 3.81 2.10 -6.56
N SER A 99 3.21 3.20 -7.03
CA SER A 99 3.97 4.33 -7.59
C SER A 99 4.86 5.02 -6.57
N VAL A 100 4.38 5.25 -5.35
CA VAL A 100 5.19 5.84 -4.27
C VAL A 100 6.33 4.90 -3.89
N PHE A 101 6.08 3.60 -3.77
CA PHE A 101 7.12 2.61 -3.48
C PHE A 101 8.20 2.55 -4.56
N ILE A 102 7.79 2.58 -5.84
CA ILE A 102 8.71 2.64 -6.98
C ILE A 102 9.55 3.91 -6.94
N TYR A 103 8.92 5.05 -6.65
CA TYR A 103 9.62 6.33 -6.53
C TYR A 103 10.66 6.28 -5.40
N ASP A 104 10.29 5.81 -4.21
CA ASP A 104 11.19 5.76 -3.06
C ASP A 104 12.37 4.78 -3.25
N LEU A 105 12.20 3.72 -4.06
CA LEU A 105 13.31 2.82 -4.41
C LEU A 105 14.42 3.51 -5.22
N ILE A 106 14.10 4.53 -6.01
CA ILE A 106 15.04 5.20 -6.92
C ILE A 106 15.46 6.57 -6.40
N ALA A 107 14.59 7.24 -5.64
CA ALA A 107 14.80 8.61 -5.19
C ALA A 107 15.97 8.69 -4.19
N LYS A 108 17.02 9.43 -4.56
CA LYS A 108 18.15 9.71 -3.67
C LYS A 108 17.72 10.34 -2.34
N SER A 109 16.74 11.25 -2.39
CA SER A 109 16.17 11.88 -1.21
C SER A 109 15.52 10.88 -0.23
N ALA A 110 14.90 9.82 -0.75
CA ALA A 110 14.32 8.77 0.08
C ALA A 110 15.42 7.93 0.74
N LEU A 111 16.42 7.51 -0.05
CA LEU A 111 17.57 6.72 0.43
C LEU A 111 18.39 7.45 1.51
N GLU A 112 18.51 8.78 1.42
CA GLU A 112 19.23 9.59 2.41
C GLU A 112 18.48 9.67 3.75
N SER A 113 17.16 9.50 3.75
CA SER A 113 16.35 9.54 4.98
C SER A 113 16.77 8.46 5.97
N ILE A 114 16.85 8.82 7.26
CA ILE A 114 17.24 7.86 8.31
C ILE A 114 16.13 6.84 8.59
N VAL A 115 14.87 7.20 8.28
CA VAL A 115 13.71 6.33 8.46
C VAL A 115 13.40 5.50 7.21
N TYR A 116 14.27 5.53 6.19
CA TYR A 116 14.04 4.86 4.90
C TYR A 116 13.61 3.39 5.00
N PRO A 117 14.29 2.50 5.75
CA PRO A 117 13.86 1.10 5.85
C PRO A 117 12.45 0.94 6.40
N TYR A 118 12.10 1.76 7.40
CA TYR A 118 10.78 1.74 8.03
C TYR A 118 9.70 2.31 7.09
N ALA A 119 10.02 3.35 6.33
CA ALA A 119 9.14 3.90 5.31
C ALA A 119 8.84 2.86 4.23
N MET A 120 9.87 2.16 3.73
CA MET A 120 9.73 1.09 2.74
C MET A 120 8.88 -0.07 3.26
N PHE A 121 9.03 -0.43 4.54
CA PHE A 121 8.21 -1.45 5.17
C PHE A 121 6.74 -1.02 5.28
N VAL A 122 6.48 0.22 5.70
CA VAL A 122 5.12 0.78 5.75
C VAL A 122 4.48 0.84 4.37
N LEU A 123 5.22 1.24 3.34
CA LEU A 123 4.73 1.24 1.96
C LEU A 123 4.38 -0.17 1.49
N SER A 124 5.21 -1.16 1.83
CA SER A 124 4.94 -2.59 1.54
C SER A 124 3.64 -3.06 2.21
N ILE A 125 3.42 -2.70 3.47
CA ILE A 125 2.16 -3.00 4.18
C ILE A 125 0.98 -2.29 3.51
N ASN A 126 1.13 -1.02 3.11
CA ASN A 126 0.06 -0.27 2.46
C ASN A 126 -0.34 -0.88 1.12
N ILE A 127 0.61 -1.41 0.34
CA ILE A 127 0.35 -2.19 -0.88
C ILE A 127 -0.49 -3.43 -0.54
N VAL A 128 -0.13 -4.20 0.50
CA VAL A 128 -0.90 -5.39 0.90
C VAL A 128 -2.33 -5.01 1.31
N ILE A 129 -2.49 -3.94 2.10
CA ILE A 129 -3.81 -3.43 2.49
C ILE A 129 -4.64 -3.04 1.25
N ALA A 130 -4.04 -2.37 0.27
CA ALA A 130 -4.73 -1.98 -0.95
C ALA A 130 -5.20 -3.20 -1.77
N VAL A 131 -4.40 -4.28 -1.84
CA VAL A 131 -4.84 -5.57 -2.42
C VAL A 131 -6.04 -6.14 -1.67
N VAL A 132 -6.02 -6.16 -0.33
CA VAL A 132 -7.16 -6.62 0.48
C VAL A 132 -8.42 -5.80 0.19
N MET A 133 -8.28 -4.48 0.04
CA MET A 133 -9.41 -3.61 -0.31
C MET A 133 -9.98 -3.90 -1.69
N ILE A 134 -9.15 -4.20 -2.69
CA ILE A 134 -9.59 -4.65 -4.02
C ILE A 134 -10.44 -5.91 -3.90
N LEU A 135 -9.97 -6.92 -3.14
CA LEU A 135 -10.68 -8.19 -2.95
C LEU A 135 -12.02 -7.98 -2.23
N LEU A 136 -12.04 -7.16 -1.18
CA LEU A 136 -13.28 -6.79 -0.49
C LEU A 136 -14.26 -6.08 -1.44
N GLY A 137 -13.77 -5.13 -2.25
CA GLY A 137 -14.56 -4.40 -3.24
C GLY A 137 -15.11 -5.31 -4.34
N ALA A 138 -14.30 -6.22 -4.87
CA ALA A 138 -14.74 -7.22 -5.86
C ALA A 138 -15.86 -8.11 -5.30
N SER A 139 -15.73 -8.55 -4.05
CA SER A 139 -16.71 -9.43 -3.40
C SER A 139 -18.07 -8.77 -3.11
N LEU A 140 -18.12 -7.43 -3.05
CA LEU A 140 -19.38 -6.69 -2.84
C LEU A 140 -20.28 -6.76 -4.08
N GLN A 141 -19.70 -6.69 -5.27
CA GLN A 141 -20.48 -6.65 -6.50
C GLN A 141 -21.01 -8.03 -6.92
N THR A 142 -20.24 -9.10 -6.67
CA THR A 142 -20.69 -10.48 -6.96
C THR A 142 -22.03 -10.78 -6.29
N LYS A 143 -22.28 -10.25 -5.09
CA LYS A 143 -23.56 -10.44 -4.38
C LYS A 143 -24.70 -9.61 -4.95
N VAL A 144 -24.46 -8.35 -5.32
CA VAL A 144 -25.49 -7.48 -5.92
C VAL A 144 -26.05 -8.11 -7.21
N LYS A 145 -25.17 -8.61 -8.10
CA LYS A 145 -25.61 -9.28 -9.34
C LYS A 145 -26.41 -10.57 -9.11
N ILE A 146 -26.11 -11.31 -8.03
CA ILE A 146 -26.85 -12.53 -7.69
C ILE A 146 -28.27 -12.18 -7.22
N GLN A 147 -28.42 -11.12 -6.41
CA GLN A 147 -29.73 -10.70 -5.92
C GLN A 147 -30.63 -10.14 -7.03
N GLU A 148 -30.09 -9.36 -7.96
CA GLU A 148 -30.85 -8.87 -9.13
C GLU A 148 -31.38 -10.02 -10.01
N ASN A 149 -30.59 -11.08 -10.20
CA ASN A 149 -31.02 -12.25 -10.99
C ASN A 149 -32.06 -13.13 -10.30
N ILE A 150 -32.12 -13.13 -8.96
CA ILE A 150 -33.14 -13.87 -8.20
C ILE A 150 -34.47 -13.11 -8.22
N ASN A 151 -34.46 -11.78 -8.10
CA ASN A 151 -35.69 -10.98 -8.10
C ASN A 151 -36.34 -10.83 -9.49
N ASN A 152 -35.61 -11.14 -10.57
CA ASN A 152 -36.11 -11.10 -11.95
C ASN A 152 -36.60 -12.47 -12.47
N LYS A 153 -36.68 -13.50 -11.61
CA LYS A 153 -37.30 -14.79 -11.90
C LYS A 153 -38.56 -14.95 -11.07
#